data_AF-A0A939G4E9-F1
#
_entry.id   AF-A0A939G4E9-F1
#
_cell.length_a   1.000
_cell.length_b   1.000
_cell.length_c   1.000
_cell.angle_alpha   90.00
_cell.angle_beta   90.00
_cell.angle_gamma   90.00
#
_symmetry.space_group_name_H-M   'P 1'
#
loop_
_entity.id
_entity.type
_entity.pdbx_description
1 polymer ?
#
loop_
_entity_poly.entity_id
_entity_poly.type
_entity_poly.pdbx_seq_one_letter_code
_entity_poly.pdbx_strand_id
1 'polypeptide(L)'
;MSAFIIVIFGFWFYPLLAYVAIRATADQPGTRQLLLWISFIVSGLAIIGLITGITTTLSLLDWFMLVSLYWTVSLLIWILRTERGKKGHYLAGIAQLSIFGAGYVFSTAGFTALGFMVAAHVPTDVRNVGDGLIYKEVPYGNAVSDFRLKRVELTRTPSLLPVVEWPIVRKEYDASDELMAPPFGIYYNQQRQQLCLSASHLSEDTHRLESWSDTLDVGK
;
A
#
# COMPACT_ATOMS: atom_id res chain seq x y z
N MET A 1 -9.33 -2.38 -6.38
CA MET A 1 -10.01 -3.68 -6.14
C MET A 1 -9.03 -4.78 -5.73
N SER A 2 -8.00 -5.08 -6.53
CA SER A 2 -7.06 -6.18 -6.24
C SER A 2 -6.33 -6.07 -4.90
N ALA A 3 -5.84 -4.88 -4.53
CA ALA A 3 -5.20 -4.62 -3.23
C ALA A 3 -6.08 -5.01 -2.03
N PHE A 4 -7.35 -4.62 -2.08
CA PHE A 4 -8.32 -4.91 -1.02
C PHE A 4 -8.58 -6.41 -0.86
N ILE A 5 -8.70 -7.13 -1.99
CA ILE A 5 -8.85 -8.59 -1.99
C ILE A 5 -7.63 -9.26 -1.36
N ILE A 6 -6.41 -8.81 -1.67
CA ILE A 6 -5.17 -9.35 -1.07
C ILE A 6 -5.19 -9.21 0.45
N VAL A 7 -5.58 -8.03 0.96
CA VAL A 7 -5.64 -7.77 2.41
C VAL A 7 -6.68 -8.65 3.11
N ILE A 8 -7.90 -8.75 2.58
CA ILE A 8 -8.96 -9.59 3.16
C ILE A 8 -8.55 -11.06 3.12
N PHE A 9 -8.05 -11.53 1.99
CA PHE A 9 -7.57 -12.88 1.84
C PHE A 9 -6.45 -13.17 2.86
N GLY A 10 -5.52 -12.24 3.05
CA GLY A 10 -4.50 -12.31 4.07
C GLY A 10 -5.09 -12.49 5.47
N PHE A 11 -6.05 -11.65 5.87
CA PHE A 11 -6.68 -11.75 7.18
C PHE A 11 -7.42 -13.06 7.42
N TRP A 12 -8.09 -13.62 6.41
CA TRP A 12 -8.86 -14.85 6.56
C TRP A 12 -7.99 -16.11 6.49
N PHE A 13 -7.06 -16.15 5.55
CA PHE A 13 -6.37 -17.39 5.20
C PHE A 13 -4.97 -17.50 5.78
N TYR A 14 -4.24 -16.41 6.05
CA TYR A 14 -2.87 -16.53 6.56
C TYR A 14 -2.76 -17.22 7.91
N PRO A 15 -3.68 -17.03 8.87
CA PRO A 15 -3.67 -17.81 10.10
C PRO A 15 -3.79 -19.32 9.85
N LEU A 16 -4.65 -19.74 8.91
CA LEU A 16 -4.84 -21.14 8.55
C LEU A 16 -3.65 -21.71 7.77
N LEU A 17 -3.17 -20.96 6.76
CA LEU A 17 -2.03 -21.35 5.94
C LEU A 17 -0.76 -21.44 6.78
N ALA A 18 -0.58 -20.55 7.77
CA ALA A 18 0.56 -20.59 8.69
C ALA A 18 0.49 -21.85 9.57
N TYR A 19 -0.69 -22.20 10.09
CA TYR A 19 -0.89 -23.47 10.81
C TYR A 19 -0.49 -24.68 9.97
N VAL A 20 -0.98 -24.75 8.72
CA VAL A 20 -0.68 -25.84 7.79
C VAL A 20 0.82 -25.89 7.50
N ALA A 21 1.47 -24.75 7.26
CA ALA A 21 2.91 -24.67 7.00
C ALA A 21 3.76 -25.16 8.18
N ILE A 22 3.41 -24.74 9.41
CA ILE A 22 4.11 -25.20 10.62
C ILE A 22 3.89 -26.70 10.85
N ARG A 23 2.68 -27.22 10.62
CA ARG A 23 2.41 -28.65 10.75
C ARG A 23 3.14 -29.48 9.68
N ALA A 24 3.18 -29.00 8.44
CA ALA A 24 3.87 -29.67 7.34
C ALA A 24 5.40 -29.69 7.52
N THR A 25 5.94 -28.74 8.27
CA THR A 25 7.39 -28.63 8.56
C THR A 25 7.76 -29.11 9.96
N ALA A 26 6.88 -29.84 10.65
CA ALA A 26 7.09 -30.29 12.02
C ALA A 26 8.36 -31.15 12.19
N ASP A 27 8.61 -32.05 11.24
CA ASP A 27 9.76 -32.97 11.26
C ASP A 27 10.99 -32.42 10.51
N GLN A 28 10.89 -31.20 9.95
CA GLN A 28 11.93 -30.59 9.11
C GLN A 28 12.39 -29.24 9.67
N PRO A 29 13.23 -29.23 10.73
CA PRO A 29 13.64 -28.00 11.39
C PRO A 29 14.37 -27.03 10.46
N GLY A 30 15.18 -27.53 9.51
CA GLY A 30 15.86 -26.71 8.51
C GLY A 30 14.88 -25.96 7.60
N THR A 31 13.86 -26.65 7.08
CA THR A 31 12.80 -26.06 6.24
C THR A 31 12.01 -25.02 7.01
N ARG A 32 11.67 -25.30 8.27
CA ARG A 32 10.96 -24.35 9.16
C ARG A 32 11.80 -23.09 9.42
N GLN A 33 13.10 -23.24 9.67
CA GLN A 33 13.99 -22.11 9.89
C GLN A 33 14.15 -21.26 8.62
N LEU A 34 14.25 -21.90 7.45
CA LEU A 34 14.29 -21.20 6.16
C LEU A 34 13.00 -20.42 5.91
N LEU A 35 11.83 -21.02 6.16
CA LEU A 35 10.53 -20.35 6.02
C LEU A 35 10.46 -19.09 6.89
N LEU A 36 10.93 -19.16 8.14
CA LEU A 36 10.99 -18.01 9.04
C LEU A 36 11.95 -16.94 8.54
N TRP A 37 13.14 -17.32 8.11
CA TRP A 37 14.12 -16.37 7.57
C TRP A 37 13.59 -15.63 6.36
N ILE A 38 12.98 -16.33 5.41
CA ILE A 38 12.35 -15.71 4.24
C ILE A 38 11.25 -14.75 4.70
N SER A 39 10.38 -15.18 5.60
CA SER A 39 9.28 -14.36 6.11
C SER A 39 9.78 -13.09 6.81
N PHE A 40 10.82 -13.20 7.65
CA PHE A 40 11.48 -12.06 8.29
C PHE A 40 12.16 -11.13 7.30
N ILE A 41 12.84 -11.65 6.27
CA ILE A 41 13.47 -10.84 5.24
C ILE A 41 12.42 -10.04 4.47
N VAL A 42 11.35 -10.69 3.99
CA VAL A 42 10.28 -10.02 3.24
C VAL A 42 9.56 -8.99 4.12
N SER A 43 9.29 -9.33 5.38
CA SER A 43 8.72 -8.40 6.36
C SER A 43 9.66 -7.21 6.65
N GLY A 44 10.96 -7.46 6.76
CA GLY A 44 11.97 -6.42 6.93
C GLY A 44 12.02 -5.47 5.73
N LEU A 45 11.99 -6.01 4.51
CA LEU A 45 11.89 -5.20 3.28
C LEU A 45 10.61 -4.37 3.25
N ALA A 46 9.47 -4.94 3.66
CA ALA A 46 8.21 -4.21 3.76
C ALA A 46 8.29 -3.04 4.76
N ILE A 47 8.89 -3.25 5.93
CA ILE A 47 9.10 -2.20 6.94
C ILE A 47 10.04 -1.11 6.41
N ILE A 48 11.14 -1.49 5.76
CA ILE A 48 12.07 -0.53 5.15
C ILE A 48 11.34 0.30 4.09
N GLY A 49 10.56 -0.35 3.21
CA GLY A 49 9.73 0.33 2.22
C GLY A 49 8.76 1.34 2.84
N LEU A 50 8.04 0.93 3.90
CA LEU A 50 7.12 1.81 4.63
C LEU A 50 7.82 3.02 5.26
N ILE A 51 9.00 2.84 5.84
CA ILE A 51 9.76 3.93 6.49
C ILE A 51 10.36 4.88 5.46
N THR A 52 10.91 4.34 4.37
CA THR A 52 11.62 5.12 3.35
C THR A 52 10.70 5.69 2.26
N GLY A 53 9.46 5.21 2.19
CA GLY A 53 8.54 5.50 1.08
C GLY A 53 8.90 4.78 -0.22
N ILE A 54 9.88 3.88 -0.20
CA ILE A 54 10.26 3.08 -1.37
C ILE A 54 9.13 2.10 -1.67
N THR A 55 8.65 2.14 -2.91
CA THR A 55 7.56 1.30 -3.42
C THR A 55 8.05 0.53 -4.64
N THR A 56 7.18 -0.27 -5.25
CA THR A 56 7.49 -0.99 -6.47
C THR A 56 6.64 -0.50 -7.64
N THR A 57 7.13 -0.74 -8.86
CA THR A 57 6.38 -0.42 -10.08
C THR A 57 5.10 -1.22 -10.23
N LEU A 58 5.01 -2.34 -9.52
CA LEU A 58 3.83 -3.18 -9.44
C LEU A 58 3.18 -3.00 -8.07
N SER A 59 2.17 -2.14 -7.98
CA SER A 59 1.47 -1.87 -6.71
C SER A 59 0.99 -3.14 -5.97
N LEU A 60 0.62 -4.20 -6.70
CA LEU A 60 0.25 -5.50 -6.11
C LEU A 60 1.37 -6.11 -5.27
N LEU A 61 2.63 -5.97 -5.71
CA LEU A 61 3.78 -6.49 -5.00
C LEU A 61 3.97 -5.80 -3.66
N ASP A 62 3.76 -4.47 -3.59
CA ASP A 62 3.78 -3.71 -2.34
C ASP A 62 2.73 -4.23 -1.36
N TRP A 63 1.51 -4.50 -1.84
CA TRP A 63 0.45 -5.08 -1.01
C TRP A 63 0.79 -6.48 -0.53
N PHE A 64 1.38 -7.34 -1.37
CA PHE A 64 1.87 -8.66 -0.96
C PHE A 64 2.98 -8.56 0.10
N MET A 65 3.92 -7.63 -0.06
CA MET A 65 4.96 -7.37 0.92
C MET A 65 4.35 -6.89 2.25
N LEU A 66 3.35 -6.02 2.21
CA LEU A 66 2.70 -5.49 3.40
C LEU A 66 1.94 -6.58 4.17
N VAL A 67 1.14 -7.42 3.49
CA VAL A 67 0.44 -8.53 4.15
C VAL A 67 1.41 -9.62 4.64
N SER A 68 2.64 -9.67 4.11
CA SER A 68 3.68 -10.58 4.59
C SER A 68 4.02 -10.36 6.07
N LEU A 69 3.84 -9.13 6.60
CA LEU A 69 3.97 -8.84 8.03
C LEU A 69 2.99 -9.68 8.85
N TYR A 70 1.73 -9.73 8.41
CA TYR A 70 0.68 -10.51 9.07
C TYR A 70 0.95 -12.02 8.95
N TRP A 71 1.49 -12.47 7.81
CA TRP A 71 1.95 -13.84 7.62
C TRP A 71 3.05 -14.22 8.63
N THR A 72 4.08 -13.40 8.77
CA THR A 72 5.18 -13.63 9.72
C THR A 72 4.68 -13.71 11.16
N VAL A 73 3.80 -12.78 11.57
CA VAL A 73 3.16 -12.82 12.89
C VAL A 73 2.35 -14.10 13.08
N SER A 74 1.58 -14.51 12.06
CA SER A 74 0.79 -15.75 12.10
C SER A 74 1.68 -16.99 12.29
N LEU A 75 2.82 -17.07 11.58
CA LEU A 75 3.80 -18.13 11.76
C LEU A 75 4.34 -18.14 13.19
N LEU A 76 4.77 -16.99 13.71
CA LEU A 76 5.34 -16.89 15.06
C LEU A 76 4.35 -17.33 16.14
N ILE A 77 3.08 -16.94 16.02
CA ILE A 77 2.03 -17.35 16.96
C ILE A 77 1.86 -18.88 16.94
N TRP A 78 1.78 -19.50 15.77
CA TRP A 78 1.64 -20.95 15.68
C TRP A 78 2.86 -21.70 16.20
N ILE A 79 4.05 -21.18 15.94
CA ILE A 79 5.30 -21.71 16.49
C ILE A 79 5.25 -21.71 18.01
N LEU A 80 5.00 -20.55 18.64
CA LEU A 80 4.91 -20.42 20.09
C LEU A 80 3.83 -21.32 20.69
N ARG A 81 2.73 -21.54 19.96
CA ARG A 81 1.65 -22.42 20.39
C ARG A 81 2.04 -23.90 20.35
N THR A 82 2.86 -24.30 19.37
CA THR A 82 3.36 -25.68 19.22
C THR A 82 4.52 -26.03 20.14
N GLU A 83 5.20 -25.04 20.71
CA GLU A 83 6.27 -25.28 21.69
C GLU A 83 5.73 -25.82 23.01
N ARG A 84 6.48 -26.75 23.63
CA ARG A 84 6.05 -27.48 24.85
C ARG A 84 5.96 -26.61 26.12
N GLY A 85 6.36 -25.34 26.06
CA GLY A 85 6.39 -24.43 27.21
C GLY A 85 5.02 -23.88 27.58
N LYS A 86 4.57 -24.08 28.83
CA LYS A 86 3.28 -23.57 29.34
C LYS A 86 3.10 -22.06 29.14
N LYS A 87 4.18 -21.27 29.34
CA LYS A 87 4.17 -19.80 29.16
C LYS A 87 3.98 -19.39 27.70
N GLY A 88 4.72 -20.02 26.79
CA GLY A 88 4.62 -19.76 25.35
C GLY A 88 3.24 -20.09 24.81
N HIS A 89 2.66 -21.20 25.25
CA HIS A 89 1.32 -21.61 24.85
C HIS A 89 0.23 -20.61 25.29
N TYR A 90 0.32 -20.09 26.53
CA TYR A 90 -0.63 -19.09 27.03
C TYR A 90 -0.51 -17.75 26.29
N LEU A 91 0.73 -17.25 26.12
CA LEU A 91 0.99 -16.03 25.35
C LEU A 91 0.51 -16.15 23.90
N ALA A 92 0.77 -17.29 23.26
CA ALA A 92 0.29 -17.56 21.90
C ALA A 92 -1.24 -17.62 21.82
N GLY A 93 -1.91 -18.18 22.84
CA GLY A 93 -3.37 -18.17 22.93
C GLY A 93 -3.96 -16.77 23.00
N ILE A 94 -3.39 -15.88 23.82
CA ILE A 94 -3.79 -14.47 23.89
C ILE A 94 -3.51 -13.76 22.56
N ALA A 95 -2.29 -13.90 22.02
CA ALA A 95 -1.90 -13.27 20.76
C ALA A 95 -2.81 -13.72 19.61
N GLN A 96 -3.16 -15.01 19.56
CA GLN A 96 -4.09 -15.56 18.59
C GLN A 96 -5.49 -14.94 18.70
N LEU A 97 -6.06 -14.89 19.90
CA LEU A 97 -7.38 -14.31 20.11
C LEU A 97 -7.40 -12.82 19.72
N SER A 98 -6.39 -12.07 20.14
CA SER A 98 -6.30 -10.63 19.87
C SER A 98 -6.05 -10.34 18.40
N ILE A 99 -5.03 -10.95 17.78
CA ILE A 99 -4.56 -10.60 16.43
C ILE A 99 -5.44 -11.24 15.35
N PHE A 100 -5.79 -12.52 15.49
CA PHE A 100 -6.67 -13.17 14.51
C PHE A 100 -8.12 -12.74 14.71
N GLY A 101 -8.56 -12.56 15.96
CA GLY A 101 -9.89 -12.03 16.26
C GLY A 101 -10.07 -10.61 15.72
N ALA A 102 -9.12 -9.71 15.96
CA ALA A 102 -9.16 -8.36 15.38
C ALA A 102 -9.15 -8.41 13.84
N GLY A 103 -8.26 -9.21 13.23
CA GLY A 103 -8.23 -9.38 11.78
C GLY A 103 -9.57 -9.85 11.21
N TYR A 104 -10.22 -10.81 11.87
CA TYR A 104 -11.55 -11.30 11.49
C TYR A 104 -12.62 -10.21 11.63
N VAL A 105 -12.64 -9.47 12.74
CA VAL A 105 -13.60 -8.37 12.95
C VAL A 105 -13.40 -7.25 11.93
N PHE A 106 -12.17 -6.82 11.68
CA PHE A 106 -11.87 -5.78 10.69
C PHE A 106 -12.21 -6.20 9.25
N SER A 107 -12.02 -7.48 8.91
CA SER A 107 -12.35 -8.00 7.58
C SER A 107 -13.83 -8.35 7.38
N THR A 108 -14.64 -8.38 8.44
CA THR A 108 -16.08 -8.67 8.37
C THR A 108 -16.93 -7.45 8.70
N ALA A 109 -16.96 -7.04 9.97
CA ALA A 109 -17.69 -5.86 10.43
C ALA A 109 -17.05 -4.55 9.95
N GLY A 110 -15.72 -4.50 9.89
CA GLY A 110 -14.95 -3.35 9.40
C GLY A 110 -14.73 -3.33 7.88
N PHE A 111 -15.36 -4.22 7.11
CA PHE A 111 -15.06 -4.45 5.69
C PHE A 111 -15.07 -3.15 4.86
N THR A 112 -16.11 -2.33 5.03
CA THR A 112 -16.25 -1.06 4.31
C THR A 112 -15.17 -0.05 4.71
N ALA A 113 -14.89 0.09 6.01
CA ALA A 113 -13.85 0.98 6.50
C ALA A 113 -12.46 0.55 5.99
N LEU A 114 -12.17 -0.75 6.00
CA LEU A 114 -10.95 -1.32 5.42
C LEU A 114 -10.87 -1.03 3.91
N GLY A 115 -11.99 -1.14 3.19
CA GLY A 115 -12.07 -0.82 1.77
C GLY A 115 -11.68 0.63 1.49
N PHE A 116 -12.21 1.58 2.26
CA PHE A 116 -11.85 2.99 2.15
C PHE A 116 -10.37 3.25 2.50
N MET A 117 -9.85 2.63 3.56
CA MET A 117 -8.44 2.77 3.94
C MET A 117 -7.51 2.28 2.82
N VAL A 118 -7.83 1.15 2.18
CA VAL A 118 -7.05 0.63 1.05
C VAL A 118 -7.21 1.54 -0.16
N ALA A 119 -8.43 1.99 -0.46
CA ALA A 119 -8.69 2.87 -1.61
C ALA A 119 -7.92 4.19 -1.54
N ALA A 120 -7.75 4.76 -0.34
CA ALA A 120 -6.96 5.98 -0.11
C ALA A 120 -5.45 5.84 -0.41
N HIS A 121 -4.97 4.62 -0.68
CA HIS A 121 -3.57 4.33 -0.99
C HIS A 121 -3.39 3.69 -2.38
N VAL A 122 -4.47 3.52 -3.14
CA VAL A 122 -4.40 2.97 -4.50
C VAL A 122 -4.46 4.14 -5.49
N PRO A 123 -3.43 4.33 -6.34
CA PRO A 123 -3.45 5.36 -7.37
C PRO A 123 -4.63 5.18 -8.33
N THR A 124 -5.30 6.28 -8.67
CA THR A 124 -6.38 6.33 -9.68
C THR A 124 -5.84 6.51 -11.09
N ASP A 125 -4.70 7.19 -11.24
CA ASP A 125 -4.01 7.33 -12.51
C ASP A 125 -2.51 7.16 -12.33
N VAL A 126 -1.87 6.47 -13.28
CA VAL A 126 -0.43 6.20 -13.28
C VAL A 126 0.09 6.41 -14.70
N ARG A 127 1.04 7.33 -14.86
CA ARG A 127 1.63 7.65 -16.17
C ARG A 127 3.16 7.69 -16.08
N ASN A 128 3.82 7.06 -17.04
CA ASN A 128 5.27 7.20 -17.20
C ASN A 128 5.55 8.48 -17.97
N VAL A 129 6.34 9.38 -17.38
CA VAL A 129 6.59 10.72 -17.92
C VAL A 129 7.97 10.86 -18.58
N GLY A 130 8.71 9.76 -18.71
CA GLY A 130 10.06 9.71 -19.28
C GLY A 130 11.16 9.71 -18.23
N ASP A 131 12.38 9.31 -18.63
CA ASP A 131 13.59 9.30 -17.78
C ASP A 131 13.46 8.52 -16.46
N GLY A 132 12.60 7.49 -16.45
CA GLY A 132 12.30 6.67 -15.27
C GLY A 132 11.39 7.36 -14.26
N LEU A 133 10.76 8.49 -14.61
CA LEU A 133 9.80 9.20 -13.77
C LEU A 133 8.39 8.63 -13.95
N ILE A 134 7.74 8.35 -12.83
CA ILE A 134 6.39 7.82 -12.78
C ILE A 134 5.53 8.80 -11.99
N TYR A 135 4.49 9.29 -12.65
CA TYR A 135 3.47 10.15 -12.08
C TYR A 135 2.32 9.30 -11.57
N LYS A 136 1.88 9.57 -10.34
CA LYS A 136 0.75 8.90 -9.70
C LYS A 136 -0.21 9.92 -9.11
N GLU A 137 -1.50 9.72 -9.37
CA GLU A 137 -2.58 10.42 -8.69
C GLU A 137 -3.19 9.50 -7.65
N VAL A 138 -3.23 9.92 -6.40
CA VAL A 138 -3.83 9.17 -5.29
C VAL A 138 -4.97 9.99 -4.71
N PRO A 139 -6.20 9.47 -4.68
CA PRO A 139 -7.29 10.13 -3.96
C PRO A 139 -6.98 10.07 -2.47
N TYR A 140 -7.06 11.20 -1.78
CA TYR A 140 -7.01 11.23 -0.32
C TYR A 140 -8.21 12.02 0.20
N GLY A 141 -8.75 11.65 1.35
CA GLY A 141 -10.00 12.23 1.83
C GLY A 141 -10.76 11.27 2.73
N ASN A 142 -11.75 11.79 3.43
CA ASN A 142 -12.54 11.02 4.37
C ASN A 142 -13.70 10.34 3.64
N ALA A 143 -14.03 9.10 4.00
CA ALA A 143 -15.16 8.36 3.41
C ALA A 143 -16.54 9.01 3.66
N VAL A 144 -16.57 10.07 4.48
CA VAL A 144 -17.77 10.74 4.99
C VAL A 144 -17.85 12.20 4.51
N SER A 145 -16.82 12.74 3.86
CA SER A 145 -16.82 14.11 3.33
C SER A 145 -16.89 14.10 1.82
N ASP A 146 -17.71 14.97 1.23
CA ASP A 146 -17.82 15.14 -0.22
C ASP A 146 -16.52 15.68 -0.86
N PHE A 147 -15.63 16.26 -0.05
CA PHE A 147 -14.33 16.77 -0.50
C PHE A 147 -13.46 15.67 -1.12
N ARG A 148 -13.17 15.84 -2.42
CA ARG A 148 -12.28 15.00 -3.22
C ARG A 148 -10.91 15.65 -3.27
N LEU A 149 -10.06 15.32 -2.31
CA LEU A 149 -8.68 15.78 -2.32
C LEU A 149 -7.82 14.86 -3.20
N LYS A 150 -6.81 15.44 -3.84
CA LYS A 150 -5.91 14.68 -4.73
C LYS A 150 -4.46 14.90 -4.35
N ARG A 151 -3.76 13.80 -4.12
CA ARG A 151 -2.33 13.78 -3.88
C ARG A 151 -1.63 13.37 -5.16
N VAL A 152 -0.65 14.15 -5.55
CA VAL A 152 0.26 13.82 -6.63
C VAL A 152 1.55 13.30 -6.03
N GLU A 153 1.99 12.15 -6.53
CA GLU A 153 3.25 11.53 -6.20
C GLU A 153 4.07 11.38 -7.48
N LEU A 154 5.30 11.89 -7.45
CA LEU A 154 6.28 11.69 -8.49
C LEU A 154 7.36 10.77 -7.94
N THR A 155 7.52 9.61 -8.55
CA THR A 155 8.54 8.64 -8.18
C THR A 155 9.57 8.49 -9.30
N ARG A 156 10.77 8.04 -8.95
CA ARG A 156 11.83 7.69 -9.91
C ARG A 156 12.18 6.23 -9.78
N THR A 157 12.43 5.63 -10.93
CA THR A 157 12.91 4.27 -11.07
C THR A 157 14.36 4.32 -11.55
N PRO A 158 15.33 3.71 -10.86
CA PRO A 158 16.71 3.64 -11.33
C PRO A 158 16.80 2.69 -12.54
N SER A 159 17.71 3.00 -13.48
CA SER A 159 17.94 2.15 -14.66
C SER A 159 18.39 0.72 -14.29
N LEU A 160 19.13 0.58 -13.18
CA LEU A 160 19.66 -0.71 -12.72
C LEU A 160 18.58 -1.62 -12.09
N LEU A 161 17.52 -1.04 -11.53
CA LEU A 161 16.49 -1.80 -10.80
C LEU A 161 15.09 -1.29 -11.17
N PRO A 162 14.57 -1.63 -12.37
CA PRO A 162 13.34 -1.07 -12.93
C PRO A 162 12.04 -1.51 -12.22
N VAL A 163 12.17 -2.17 -11.08
CA VAL A 163 11.06 -2.69 -10.27
C VAL A 163 10.84 -1.84 -9.01
N VAL A 164 11.84 -1.04 -8.61
CA VAL A 164 11.81 -0.25 -7.38
C VAL A 164 11.65 1.22 -7.72
N GLU A 165 10.79 1.89 -6.98
CA GLU A 165 10.49 3.30 -7.11
C GLU A 165 10.78 4.05 -5.81
N TRP A 166 11.41 5.22 -5.92
CA TRP A 166 11.61 6.12 -4.79
C TRP A 166 10.86 7.43 -4.99
N PRO A 167 10.24 7.99 -3.94
CA PRO A 167 9.52 9.25 -4.03
C PRO A 167 10.51 10.41 -4.21
N ILE A 168 10.20 11.29 -5.16
CA ILE A 168 10.91 12.58 -5.36
C ILE A 168 10.06 13.70 -4.79
N VAL A 169 8.79 13.76 -5.24
CA VAL A 169 7.85 14.82 -4.88
C VAL A 169 6.55 14.19 -4.44
N ARG A 170 6.01 14.70 -3.34
CA ARG A 170 4.67 14.40 -2.86
C ARG A 170 3.98 15.72 -2.54
N LYS A 171 2.93 16.05 -3.28
CA LYS A 171 2.16 17.28 -3.08
C LYS A 171 0.68 16.99 -3.00
N GLU A 172 0.04 17.62 -2.04
CA GLU A 172 -1.37 17.48 -1.74
C GLU A 172 -2.12 18.70 -2.27
N TYR A 173 -3.25 18.45 -2.91
CA TYR A 173 -4.10 19.49 -3.50
C TYR A 173 -5.50 19.41 -2.92
N ASP A 174 -5.95 20.59 -2.48
CA ASP A 174 -7.28 20.86 -1.94
C ASP A 174 -7.88 22.01 -2.76
N ALA A 175 -8.58 21.65 -3.84
CA ALA A 175 -9.36 22.59 -4.65
C ALA A 175 -10.78 22.04 -4.82
N SER A 176 -11.63 22.72 -5.61
CA SER A 176 -13.00 22.28 -5.83
C SER A 176 -13.07 20.83 -6.34
N ASP A 177 -14.06 20.10 -5.85
CA ASP A 177 -14.26 18.67 -6.17
C ASP A 177 -14.35 18.42 -7.68
N GLU A 178 -14.93 19.36 -8.41
CA GLU A 178 -15.07 19.33 -9.86
C GLU A 178 -13.72 19.40 -10.59
N LEU A 179 -12.76 20.20 -10.09
CA LEU A 179 -11.41 20.29 -10.65
C LEU A 179 -10.55 19.08 -10.28
N MET A 180 -10.79 18.48 -9.12
CA MET A 180 -10.03 17.34 -8.60
C MET A 180 -10.56 15.99 -9.06
N ALA A 181 -11.81 15.90 -9.52
CA ALA A 181 -12.42 14.66 -9.97
C ALA A 181 -11.76 14.03 -11.22
N PRO A 182 -11.50 14.76 -12.33
CA PRO A 182 -10.85 14.18 -13.50
C PRO A 182 -9.34 14.03 -13.31
N PRO A 183 -8.67 13.10 -14.02
CA PRO A 183 -7.21 13.06 -14.06
C PRO A 183 -6.62 14.38 -14.58
N PHE A 184 -5.47 14.78 -14.05
CA PHE A 184 -4.81 16.00 -14.50
C PHE A 184 -4.19 15.83 -15.90
N GLY A 185 -4.21 16.94 -16.64
CA GLY A 185 -3.35 17.12 -17.80
C GLY A 185 -1.91 17.31 -17.33
N ILE A 186 -1.01 16.44 -17.79
CA ILE A 186 0.39 16.48 -17.40
C ILE A 186 1.29 16.80 -18.60
N TYR A 187 2.31 17.62 -18.38
CA TYR A 187 3.36 17.90 -19.35
C TYR A 187 4.71 17.99 -18.65
N TYR A 188 5.68 17.17 -19.07
CA TYR A 188 7.02 17.19 -18.52
C TYR A 188 7.98 17.96 -19.42
N ASN A 189 8.54 19.03 -18.87
CA ASN A 189 9.60 19.80 -19.51
C ASN A 189 10.96 19.27 -19.08
N GLN A 190 11.56 18.40 -19.90
CA GLN A 190 12.89 17.82 -19.65
C GLN A 190 13.98 18.87 -19.48
N GLN A 191 13.95 19.97 -20.24
CA GLN A 191 14.99 21.01 -20.18
C GLN A 191 14.99 21.74 -18.84
N ARG A 192 13.80 21.98 -18.29
CA ARG A 192 13.63 22.67 -17.00
C ARG A 192 13.52 21.71 -15.82
N GLN A 193 13.48 20.39 -16.06
CA GLN A 193 13.21 19.38 -15.04
C GLN A 193 11.94 19.70 -14.25
N GLN A 194 10.86 20.05 -14.95
CA GLN A 194 9.60 20.53 -14.37
C GLN A 194 8.41 19.73 -14.90
N LEU A 195 7.53 19.29 -14.00
CA LEU A 195 6.26 18.68 -14.35
C LEU A 195 5.13 19.71 -14.18
N CYS A 196 4.50 20.09 -15.28
CA CYS A 196 3.34 20.96 -15.28
C CYS A 196 2.06 20.13 -15.14
N LEU A 197 1.19 20.54 -14.23
CA LEU A 197 -0.12 19.96 -13.97
C LEU A 197 -1.21 20.96 -14.37
N SER A 198 -2.31 20.45 -14.91
CA SER A 198 -3.45 21.27 -15.30
C SER A 198 -4.77 20.53 -15.12
N ALA A 199 -5.82 21.25 -14.74
CA ALA A 199 -7.19 20.78 -14.69
C ALA A 199 -8.12 21.89 -15.18
N SER A 200 -9.20 21.52 -15.85
CA SER A 200 -10.22 22.48 -16.29
C SER A 200 -11.60 21.85 -16.21
N HIS A 201 -12.56 22.58 -15.67
CA HIS A 201 -13.95 22.16 -15.54
C HIS A 201 -14.88 23.31 -15.92
N LEU A 202 -15.99 23.00 -16.59
CA LEU A 202 -17.04 24.00 -16.85
C LEU A 202 -18.02 23.96 -15.67
N SER A 203 -17.93 24.95 -14.78
CA SER A 203 -18.81 25.04 -13.60
C SER A 203 -20.27 25.12 -14.04
N GLU A 204 -21.11 24.21 -13.50
CA GLU A 204 -22.54 24.16 -13.83
C GLU A 204 -23.27 25.41 -13.30
N ASP A 205 -22.88 25.91 -12.12
CA ASP A 205 -23.51 27.06 -11.47
C ASP A 205 -23.16 28.40 -12.13
N THR A 206 -21.92 28.57 -12.57
CA THR A 206 -21.43 29.86 -13.09
C THR A 206 -21.35 29.90 -14.61
N HIS A 207 -21.47 28.76 -15.29
CA HIS A 207 -21.19 28.58 -16.71
C HIS A 207 -19.82 29.12 -17.16
N ARG A 208 -18.86 29.18 -16.24
CA ARG A 208 -17.49 29.62 -16.51
C ARG A 208 -16.55 28.42 -16.52
N LEU A 209 -15.56 28.49 -17.40
CA LEU A 209 -14.46 27.55 -17.39
C LEU A 209 -13.56 27.90 -16.20
N GLU A 210 -13.57 27.05 -15.19
CA GLU A 210 -12.60 27.07 -14.11
C GLU A 210 -11.37 26.31 -14.55
N SER A 211 -10.20 26.89 -14.33
CA SER A 211 -8.92 26.28 -14.67
C SER A 211 -7.96 26.37 -13.50
N TRP A 212 -7.23 25.29 -13.28
CA TRP A 212 -6.18 25.19 -12.28
C TRP A 212 -4.90 24.67 -12.90
N SER A 213 -3.77 25.18 -12.43
CA SER A 213 -2.45 24.71 -12.88
C SER A 213 -1.42 24.84 -11.78
N ASP A 214 -0.46 23.92 -11.77
CA ASP A 214 0.69 23.96 -10.88
C ASP A 214 1.94 23.41 -11.58
N THR A 215 3.11 23.66 -11.02
CA THR A 215 4.38 23.15 -11.53
C THR A 215 5.20 22.55 -10.39
N LEU A 216 5.67 21.31 -10.61
CA LEU A 216 6.51 20.58 -9.69
C LEU A 216 7.96 20.56 -10.21
N ASP A 217 8.90 21.00 -9.39
CA ASP A 217 10.33 20.88 -9.68
C ASP A 217 10.82 19.46 -9.38
N VAL A 218 11.44 18.81 -10.37
CA VAL A 218 11.90 17.41 -10.31
C VAL A 218 13.42 17.31 -10.06
N GLY A 219 14.16 18.40 -10.27
CA GLY A 219 15.63 18.40 -10.29
C GLY A 219 16.32 18.64 -8.94
N LYS A 220 15.68 18.36 -7.80
CA LYS A 220 16.32 18.48 -6.47
C LYS A 220 16.80 17.13 -5.93
#